data_AF-A0AA39KT36-F1
#
_entry.id   AF-A0AA39KT36-F1
#
_cell.length_a   1.000
_cell.length_b   1.000
_cell.length_c   1.000
_cell.angle_alpha   90.00
_cell.angle_beta   90.00
_cell.angle_gamma   90.00
#
_symmetry.space_group_name_H-M   'P 1'
#
loop_
_entity.id
_entity.type
_entity.pdbx_description
1 polymer ?
#
loop_
_entity_poly.entity_id
_entity_poly.type
_entity_poly.pdbx_seq_one_letter_code
_entity_poly.pdbx_strand_id
1 'polypeptide(L)'
;MQMQELDPRIKAMYESVGDVLTKYRSGKLPKAFKIISQLQNWEQLLSITQPNRWSATAIIRDDLAEYKRLNFHLYQALKKALFKLCGFMKGILLPLLESGTCTLREAAIVGSLIAKKSITILHSSAALLIKLLR
;
A
#
# COMPACT_ATOMS: atom_id res chain seq x y z
N MET A 1 7.53 13.63 15.84
CA MET A 1 8.60 12.85 15.18
C MET A 1 9.82 13.75 15.07
N GLN A 2 10.95 13.36 15.67
CA GLN A 2 12.21 14.07 15.41
C GLN A 2 12.70 13.64 14.03
N MET A 3 12.70 14.55 13.07
CA MET A 3 13.38 14.33 11.79
C MET A 3 14.88 14.37 12.08
N GLN A 4 15.53 13.22 12.11
CA GLN A 4 16.99 13.17 12.20
C GLN A 4 17.56 13.85 10.96
N GLU A 5 18.55 14.71 11.15
CA GLU A 5 19.24 15.35 10.04
C GLU A 5 19.94 14.27 9.22
N LEU A 6 19.45 14.04 8.01
CA LEU A 6 20.00 13.04 7.09
C LEU A 6 21.22 13.63 6.39
N ASP A 7 22.26 12.82 6.23
CA ASP A 7 23.41 13.17 5.40
C ASP A 7 22.91 13.62 3.99
N PRO A 8 23.32 14.81 3.51
CA PRO A 8 22.93 15.32 2.20
C PRO A 8 23.16 14.33 1.05
N ARG A 9 24.20 13.49 1.15
CA ARG A 9 24.51 12.47 0.15
C ARG A 9 23.47 11.35 0.12
N ILE A 10 22.99 10.92 1.29
CA ILE A 10 21.95 9.90 1.41
C ILE A 10 20.64 10.44 0.84
N LYS A 11 20.32 11.71 1.15
CA LYS A 11 19.14 12.38 0.62
C LYS A 11 19.15 12.40 -0.91
N ALA A 12 20.24 12.87 -1.54
CA ALA A 12 20.37 12.93 -3.00
C ALA A 12 20.26 11.55 -3.67
N MET A 13 20.82 10.51 -3.04
CA MET A 13 20.69 9.13 -3.52
C MET A 13 19.23 8.67 -3.52
N TYR A 14 18.48 8.89 -2.42
CA TYR A 14 17.07 8.48 -2.33
C TYR A 14 16.14 9.33 -3.19
N GLU A 15 16.44 10.61 -3.42
CA GLU A 15 15.75 11.44 -4.42
C GLU A 15 15.90 10.83 -5.83
N SER A 16 17.13 10.44 -6.21
CA SER A 16 17.39 9.76 -7.49
C SER A 16 16.66 8.42 -7.60
N VAL A 17 16.53 7.68 -6.50
CA VAL A 17 15.71 6.45 -6.46
C VAL A 17 14.24 6.76 -6.72
N GLY A 18 13.71 7.85 -6.15
CA GLY A 18 12.36 8.34 -6.44
C GLY A 18 12.12 8.60 -7.93
N ASP A 19 13.04 9.31 -8.58
CA ASP A 19 12.96 9.62 -10.02
C ASP A 19 12.94 8.35 -10.89
N VAL A 20 13.73 7.34 -10.51
CA VAL A 20 13.71 6.03 -11.18
C VAL A 20 12.36 5.35 -10.99
N LEU A 21 11.80 5.39 -9.77
CA LEU A 21 10.52 4.78 -9.44
C LEU A 21 9.33 5.46 -10.12
N THR A 22 9.43 6.74 -10.51
CA THR A 22 8.42 7.44 -11.31
C THR A 22 8.30 6.92 -12.75
N LYS A 23 9.37 6.35 -13.31
CA LYS A 23 9.39 5.83 -14.69
C LYS A 23 9.42 4.30 -14.75
N TYR A 24 9.49 3.64 -13.60
CA TYR A 24 9.67 2.20 -13.50
C TYR A 24 8.45 1.40 -13.95
N ARG A 25 8.61 0.53 -14.96
CA ARG A 25 7.53 -0.38 -15.40
C ARG A 25 7.83 -1.85 -15.13
N SER A 26 9.08 -2.27 -15.31
CA SER A 26 9.51 -3.66 -15.16
C SER A 26 11.03 -3.73 -14.96
N GLY A 27 11.53 -4.84 -14.41
CA GLY A 27 12.97 -5.08 -14.25
C GLY A 27 13.41 -5.34 -12.81
N LYS A 28 14.68 -5.05 -12.52
CA LYS A 28 15.23 -5.18 -11.16
C LYS A 28 15.00 -3.87 -10.40
N LEU A 29 14.36 -3.95 -9.24
CA LEU A 29 14.26 -2.81 -8.32
C LEU A 29 15.66 -2.38 -7.81
N PRO A 30 15.90 -1.07 -7.62
CA PRO A 30 17.13 -0.56 -7.03
C PRO A 30 17.43 -1.21 -5.68
N LYS A 31 18.70 -1.57 -5.44
CA LYS A 31 19.12 -2.23 -4.18
C LYS A 31 18.82 -1.36 -2.95
N ALA A 32 19.04 -0.05 -3.07
CA ALA A 32 18.76 0.94 -2.02
C ALA A 32 17.28 0.95 -1.59
N PHE A 33 16.36 0.71 -2.53
CA PHE A 33 14.93 0.62 -2.23
C PHE A 33 14.58 -0.69 -1.52
N LYS A 34 15.19 -1.82 -1.91
CA LYS A 34 14.89 -3.13 -1.30
C LYS A 34 15.27 -3.21 0.18
N ILE A 35 16.34 -2.53 0.59
CA ILE A 35 16.82 -2.55 1.97
C ILE A 35 16.11 -1.55 2.86
N ILE A 36 15.26 -0.67 2.30
CA ILE A 36 14.65 0.44 3.05
C ILE A 36 13.90 -0.04 4.30
N SER A 37 13.18 -1.17 4.19
CA SER A 37 12.41 -1.74 5.31
C SER A 37 13.27 -2.33 6.43
N GLN A 38 14.58 -2.44 6.24
CA GLN A 38 15.53 -2.93 7.24
C GLN A 38 16.20 -1.78 8.00
N LEU A 39 16.00 -0.53 7.56
CA LEU A 39 16.62 0.65 8.15
C LEU A 39 15.75 1.20 9.28
N GLN A 40 16.37 1.73 10.34
CA GLN A 40 15.65 2.33 11.47
C GLN A 40 14.90 3.61 11.06
N ASN A 41 15.46 4.37 10.12
CA ASN A 41 14.91 5.60 9.56
C ASN A 41 14.10 5.38 8.26
N TRP A 42 13.55 4.18 8.06
CA TRP A 42 12.85 3.80 6.82
C TRP A 42 11.72 4.76 6.42
N GLU A 43 10.98 5.28 7.40
CA GLU A 43 9.83 6.17 7.16
C GLU A 43 10.27 7.52 6.58
N GLN A 44 11.38 8.07 7.09
CA GLN A 44 11.96 9.31 6.59
C GLN A 44 12.54 9.14 5.19
N LEU A 45 13.24 8.02 4.95
CA LEU A 45 13.78 7.68 3.63
C LEU A 45 12.67 7.44 2.60
N LEU A 46 11.59 6.78 3.02
CA LEU A 46 10.44 6.52 2.16
C LEU A 46 9.74 7.85 1.79
N SER A 47 9.64 8.78 2.74
CA SER A 47 9.07 10.11 2.50
C SER A 47 9.85 10.89 1.43
N ILE A 48 11.19 10.80 1.43
CA ILE A 48 12.06 11.45 0.42
C ILE A 48 11.81 10.88 -0.97
N THR A 49 11.54 9.57 -1.09
CA THR A 49 11.29 8.92 -2.38
C THR A 49 9.94 9.28 -3.02
N GLN A 50 9.12 10.14 -2.39
CA GLN A 50 7.85 10.65 -2.92
C GLN A 50 6.93 9.53 -3.44
N PRO A 51 6.39 8.66 -2.56
CA PRO A 51 5.61 7.50 -2.96
C PRO A 51 4.38 7.83 -3.82
N ASN A 52 3.82 9.03 -3.67
CA ASN A 52 2.70 9.53 -4.48
C ASN A 52 3.05 9.70 -5.97
N ARG A 53 4.34 9.78 -6.33
CA ARG A 53 4.80 10.01 -7.71
C ARG A 53 5.32 8.75 -8.42
N TRP A 54 5.23 7.57 -7.82
CA TRP A 54 5.71 6.34 -8.47
C TRP A 54 4.80 5.92 -9.64
N SER A 55 5.37 5.31 -10.69
CA SER A 55 4.61 4.97 -11.91
C SER A 55 3.47 3.98 -11.65
N ALA A 56 2.25 4.47 -11.86
CA ALA A 56 0.99 3.74 -12.06
C ALA A 56 0.49 2.81 -10.94
N THR A 57 1.11 2.78 -9.76
CA THR A 57 0.65 1.96 -8.62
C THR A 57 0.52 2.75 -7.32
N ALA A 58 0.62 4.08 -7.37
CA ALA A 58 0.79 4.87 -6.15
C ALA A 58 -0.51 5.07 -5.36
N ILE A 59 -1.69 5.20 -5.99
CA ILE A 59 -2.90 5.50 -5.22
C ILE A 59 -4.11 4.76 -5.78
N ILE A 60 -4.57 3.75 -5.04
CA ILE A 60 -5.83 3.02 -5.32
C ILE A 60 -6.99 4.01 -5.45
N ARG A 61 -7.03 5.07 -4.62
CA ARG A 61 -8.07 6.10 -4.62
C ARG A 61 -8.02 7.00 -5.87
N ASP A 62 -6.85 7.47 -6.29
CA ASP A 62 -6.74 8.37 -7.45
C ASP A 62 -7.03 7.62 -8.75
N ASP A 63 -6.50 6.40 -8.91
CA ASP A 63 -6.80 5.55 -10.07
C ASP A 63 -8.30 5.19 -10.16
N LEU A 64 -8.96 4.97 -9.01
CA LEU A 64 -10.39 4.67 -8.95
C LEU A 64 -11.27 5.90 -9.23
N ALA A 65 -10.84 7.09 -8.80
CA ALA A 65 -11.54 8.35 -9.04
C ALA A 65 -11.45 8.75 -10.53
N GLU A 66 -10.29 8.58 -11.16
CA GLU A 66 -10.02 9.06 -12.51
C GLU A 66 -10.44 8.06 -13.61
N TYR A 67 -10.08 6.77 -13.48
CA TYR A 67 -10.24 5.80 -14.57
C TYR A 67 -11.43 4.86 -14.43
N LYS A 68 -12.17 4.92 -13.31
CA LYS A 68 -13.31 4.03 -12.97
C LYS A 68 -12.99 2.52 -13.01
N ARG A 69 -11.72 2.14 -13.20
CA ARG A 69 -11.20 0.77 -13.29
C ARG A 69 -9.89 0.69 -12.52
N LEU A 70 -9.72 -0.36 -11.73
CA LEU A 70 -8.49 -0.57 -10.99
C LEU A 70 -7.38 -1.08 -11.91
N ASN A 71 -6.18 -0.52 -11.79
CA ASN A 71 -5.00 -1.02 -12.49
C ASN A 71 -4.74 -2.50 -12.13
N PHE A 72 -4.37 -3.31 -13.12
CA PHE A 72 -4.06 -4.72 -12.91
C PHE A 72 -2.93 -4.94 -11.89
N HIS A 73 -1.89 -4.10 -11.90
CA HIS A 73 -0.77 -4.20 -10.96
C HIS A 73 -1.19 -3.89 -9.52
N LEU A 74 -2.09 -2.92 -9.33
CA LEU A 74 -2.70 -2.63 -8.03
C LEU A 74 -3.55 -3.81 -7.52
N TYR A 75 -4.34 -4.42 -8.40
CA TYR A 75 -5.12 -5.60 -8.03
C TYR A 75 -4.22 -6.76 -7.59
N GLN A 76 -3.10 -7.00 -8.30
CA GLN A 76 -2.11 -8.01 -7.92
C GLN A 76 -1.39 -7.67 -6.60
N ALA A 77 -1.08 -6.38 -6.37
CA ALA A 77 -0.49 -5.92 -5.12
C ALA A 77 -1.42 -6.16 -3.93
N LEU A 78 -2.71 -5.84 -4.07
CA LEU A 78 -3.73 -6.13 -3.06
C LEU A 78 -3.89 -7.63 -2.82
N LYS A 79 -3.91 -8.44 -3.89
CA LYS A 79 -3.92 -9.90 -3.79
C LYS A 79 -2.68 -10.42 -3.04
N LYS A 80 -1.52 -9.79 -3.18
CA LYS A 80 -0.31 -10.14 -2.44
C LYS A 80 -0.36 -9.67 -0.98
N ALA A 81 -0.92 -8.50 -0.71
CA ALA A 81 -1.12 -7.97 0.65
C ALA A 81 -2.00 -8.90 1.51
N LEU A 82 -2.99 -9.57 0.90
CA LEU A 82 -3.82 -10.59 1.54
C LEU A 82 -3.06 -11.82 2.08
N PHE A 83 -1.78 -12.03 1.71
CA PHE A 83 -0.97 -13.09 2.35
C PHE A 83 -0.67 -12.78 3.82
N LYS A 84 -0.68 -11.51 4.24
CA LYS A 84 -0.61 -11.10 5.65
C LYS A 84 -1.95 -10.49 6.07
N LEU A 85 -2.91 -11.34 6.40
CA LEU A 85 -4.30 -10.93 6.64
C LEU A 85 -4.46 -9.90 7.79
N CYS A 86 -3.75 -10.08 8.91
CA CYS A 86 -3.79 -9.11 10.01
C CYS A 86 -3.30 -7.71 9.60
N GLY A 87 -2.29 -7.64 8.71
CA GLY A 87 -1.78 -6.38 8.17
C GLY A 87 -2.75 -5.76 7.17
N PHE A 88 -3.38 -6.58 6.33
CA PHE A 88 -4.42 -6.13 5.40
C PHE A 88 -5.65 -5.59 6.13
N MET A 89 -6.14 -6.29 7.17
CA MET A 89 -7.30 -5.84 7.92
C MET A 89 -7.02 -4.52 8.65
N LYS A 90 -5.91 -4.44 9.39
CA LYS A 90 -5.58 -3.23 10.16
C LYS A 90 -5.12 -2.05 9.30
N GLY A 91 -4.41 -2.31 8.20
CA GLY A 91 -3.80 -1.26 7.37
C GLY A 91 -4.64 -0.82 6.17
N ILE A 92 -5.58 -1.64 5.69
CA ILE A 92 -6.39 -1.33 4.51
C ILE A 92 -7.87 -1.35 4.86
N LEU A 93 -8.39 -2.44 5.42
CA LEU A 93 -9.84 -2.58 5.63
C LEU A 93 -10.39 -1.63 6.71
N LEU A 94 -9.76 -1.56 7.89
CA LEU A 94 -10.23 -0.70 8.98
C LEU A 94 -10.16 0.78 8.59
N PRO A 95 -9.06 1.33 8.03
CA PRO A 95 -9.03 2.72 7.58
C PRO A 95 -10.06 3.01 6.49
N LEU A 96 -10.32 2.07 5.58
CA LEU A 96 -11.38 2.24 4.58
C LEU A 96 -12.76 2.36 5.22
N LEU A 97 -13.08 1.50 6.20
CA LEU A 97 -14.35 1.53 6.92
C LEU A 97 -14.50 2.76 7.83
N GLU A 98 -13.44 3.16 8.52
CA GLU A 98 -13.43 4.31 9.44
C GLU A 98 -13.39 5.66 8.70
N SER A 99 -12.85 5.71 7.48
CA SER A 99 -12.73 6.96 6.72
C SER A 99 -14.05 7.57 6.24
N GLY A 100 -15.17 6.83 6.33
CA GLY A 100 -16.51 7.31 5.90
C GLY A 100 -16.66 7.65 4.41
N THR A 101 -15.58 7.54 3.63
CA THR A 101 -15.50 7.89 2.20
C THR A 101 -15.49 6.65 1.29
N CYS A 102 -15.77 5.48 1.86
CA CYS A 102 -15.76 4.20 1.14
C CYS A 102 -16.86 4.15 0.07
N THR A 103 -16.44 4.02 -1.19
CA THR A 103 -17.35 3.89 -2.33
C THR A 103 -17.79 2.44 -2.54
N LEU A 104 -18.94 2.24 -3.19
CA LEU A 104 -19.43 0.90 -3.55
C LEU A 104 -18.43 0.12 -4.42
N ARG A 105 -17.62 0.81 -5.23
CA ARG A 105 -16.60 0.18 -6.08
C ARG A 105 -15.41 -0.32 -5.28
N GLU A 106 -14.92 0.47 -4.33
CA GLU A 106 -13.85 0.05 -3.42
C GLU A 106 -14.30 -1.17 -2.61
N ALA A 107 -15.52 -1.12 -2.06
CA ALA A 107 -16.11 -2.24 -1.33
C ALA A 107 -16.23 -3.50 -2.20
N ALA A 108 -16.69 -3.38 -3.45
CA ALA A 108 -16.80 -4.51 -4.38
C ALA A 108 -15.44 -5.14 -4.72
N ILE A 109 -14.41 -4.31 -4.94
CA ILE A 109 -13.04 -4.77 -5.23
C ILE A 109 -12.47 -5.52 -4.03
N VAL A 110 -12.53 -4.93 -2.83
CA VAL A 110 -12.01 -5.54 -1.60
C VAL A 110 -12.79 -6.82 -1.28
N GLY A 111 -14.12 -6.82 -1.44
CA GLY A 111 -14.95 -8.01 -1.29
C GLY A 111 -14.56 -9.13 -2.26
N SER A 112 -14.31 -8.80 -3.53
CA SER A 112 -13.86 -9.79 -4.53
C SER A 112 -12.49 -10.41 -4.21
N LEU A 113 -11.61 -9.66 -3.54
CA LEU A 113 -10.28 -10.10 -3.14
C LEU A 113 -10.35 -11.04 -1.92
N ILE A 114 -11.16 -10.66 -0.94
CA ILE A 114 -11.45 -11.45 0.28
C ILE A 114 -12.12 -12.78 -0.10
N ALA A 115 -13.09 -12.77 -1.02
CA ALA A 115 -13.79 -13.99 -1.44
C ALA A 115 -12.91 -15.01 -2.18
N LYS A 116 -11.83 -14.56 -2.85
CA LYS A 116 -10.95 -15.44 -3.65
C LYS A 116 -9.90 -16.18 -2.84
N LYS A 117 -9.46 -15.63 -1.71
CA LYS A 117 -8.61 -16.37 -0.76
C LYS A 117 -9.57 -17.14 0.12
N SER A 118 -9.54 -18.46 0.09
CA SER A 118 -10.20 -19.28 1.12
C SER A 118 -9.67 -18.82 2.49
N ILE A 119 -10.38 -17.90 3.13
CA ILE A 119 -9.97 -17.32 4.41
C ILE A 119 -10.25 -18.39 5.43
N THR A 120 -9.17 -18.92 6.01
CA THR A 120 -9.21 -19.83 7.14
C THR A 120 -10.20 -19.27 8.17
N ILE A 121 -11.25 -20.06 8.45
CA ILE A 121 -12.47 -19.75 9.20
C ILE A 121 -12.28 -18.84 10.43
N LEU A 122 -11.11 -18.90 11.07
CA LEU A 122 -10.72 -18.12 12.24
C LEU A 122 -10.65 -16.59 12.04
N HIS A 123 -10.37 -16.11 10.83
CA HIS A 123 -10.24 -14.67 10.58
C HIS A 123 -11.55 -14.03 10.09
N SER A 124 -12.43 -14.82 9.46
CA SER A 124 -13.78 -14.40 9.11
C SER A 124 -14.61 -14.11 10.36
N SER A 125 -14.43 -14.91 11.41
CA SER A 125 -15.03 -14.67 12.73
C SER A 125 -14.54 -13.37 13.37
N ALA A 126 -13.24 -13.04 13.29
CA ALA A 126 -12.72 -11.75 13.80
C ALA A 126 -13.25 -10.54 13.02
N ALA A 127 -13.40 -10.65 11.69
CA ALA A 127 -13.97 -9.58 10.85
C ALA A 127 -15.46 -9.34 11.15
N LEU A 128 -16.24 -10.41 11.37
CA LEU A 128 -17.63 -10.33 11.81
C LEU A 128 -17.77 -9.80 13.23
N LEU A 129 -16.91 -10.23 14.16
CA LEU A 129 -16.90 -9.76 15.55
C LEU A 129 -16.67 -8.24 15.62
N ILE A 130 -15.71 -7.71 14.86
CA ILE A 130 -15.41 -6.26 14.84
C ILE A 130 -16.59 -5.45 14.27
N LYS A 131 -17.39 -6.04 13.38
CA LYS A 131 -18.57 -5.39 12.77
C LYS A 131 -19.84 -5.50 13.61
N LEU A 132 -19.90 -6.43 14.56
CA LEU A 132 -21.04 -6.68 15.45
C LEU A 132 -20.86 -6.12 16.87
N LEU A 133 -19.63 -5.75 17.27
CA LEU A 133 -19.31 -5.19 18.60
C LEU A 133 -19.07 -3.67 18.61
N ARG A 134 -19.47 -2.96 17.54
CA ARG A 134 -19.58 -1.50 17.51
C ARG A 134 -21.00 -1.09 17.12
#